data_AF-A0A1H5QE93-F1
#
_entry.id   AF-A0A1H5QE93-F1
#
_cell.length_a   1.000
_cell.length_b   1.000
_cell.length_c   1.000
_cell.angle_alpha   90.00
_cell.angle_beta   90.00
_cell.angle_gamma   90.00
#
_symmetry.space_group_name_H-M   'P 1'
#
loop_
_entity.id
_entity.type
_entity.pdbx_description
1 polymer ?
#
loop_
_entity_poly.entity_id
_entity_poly.type
_entity_poly.pdbx_seq_one_letter_code
_entity_poly.pdbx_strand_id
1 'polypeptide(L)'
;MAVIELTTFTVRPERTSAMLAARPGMLAAFREGRRGFVSAKLVRLDAGTWLDVVEWIDDTAWDESKAKGGDDPRIAEFFGTIDALVSSRRGARYDDPPGPVRTVAYGPHPAQVGELYRPAGEGPFPVVVLLHGGYWTAMFDRRTATPLADELLARGYAVWNVDYRRLGDDGGWPSTFEDVATAIDVVADLDPALDVARVAVIGHSAGGQLAAWAAHRPALAAGAVGADPKVVPVAVVSLAGVLDLVEADRTRFGTVLADGQAARPAAAPEPAYPEFWPAVAEGVGEGVVNLLLGGHVGEVPDRYATASPSEMGGAGVPVLALHGDADDVVPPAFSRTYASRVAEAEYVEVPGADHFQVMDPTHESWQRVIEWLTPRLH
;
A
#
# COMPACT_ATOMS: atom_id res chain seq x y z
N MET A 1 -3.18 -7.75 -13.96
CA MET A 1 -1.90 -7.01 -13.89
C MET A 1 -0.85 -7.83 -14.60
N ALA A 2 -0.08 -7.23 -15.51
CA ALA A 2 1.03 -7.96 -16.12
C ALA A 2 2.08 -8.28 -15.04
N VAL A 3 2.44 -9.56 -14.92
CA VAL A 3 3.38 -10.05 -13.91
C VAL A 3 4.73 -10.24 -14.55
N ILE A 4 5.76 -9.74 -13.89
CA ILE A 4 7.14 -10.00 -14.24
C ILE A 4 7.71 -10.97 -13.20
N GLU A 5 8.06 -12.17 -13.61
CA GLU A 5 8.85 -13.08 -12.80
C GLU A 5 10.33 -12.81 -13.07
N LEU A 6 11.09 -12.54 -12.01
CA LEU A 6 12.53 -12.33 -12.01
C LEU A 6 13.20 -13.50 -11.29
N THR A 7 13.68 -14.46 -12.06
CA THR A 7 14.31 -15.67 -11.54
C THR A 7 15.82 -15.62 -11.78
N THR A 8 16.59 -15.46 -10.72
CA THR A 8 18.05 -15.51 -10.73
C THR A 8 18.52 -16.92 -10.40
N PHE A 9 19.43 -17.46 -11.18
CA PHE A 9 19.98 -18.80 -10.98
C PHE A 9 21.42 -18.90 -11.47
N THR A 10 22.09 -19.98 -11.08
CA THR A 10 23.46 -20.28 -11.47
C THR A 10 23.53 -21.45 -12.45
N VAL A 11 24.48 -21.37 -13.37
CA VAL A 11 24.85 -22.40 -14.34
C VAL A 11 26.36 -22.44 -14.44
N ARG A 12 26.95 -23.62 -14.27
CA ARG A 12 28.38 -23.85 -14.43
C ARG A 12 28.82 -23.47 -15.85
N PRO A 13 30.01 -22.88 -16.03
CA PRO A 13 30.49 -22.45 -17.33
C PRO A 13 30.38 -23.53 -18.42
N GLU A 14 30.76 -24.77 -18.10
CA GLU A 14 30.69 -25.95 -18.97
C GLU A 14 29.26 -26.36 -19.39
N ARG A 15 28.22 -25.91 -18.69
CA ARG A 15 26.80 -26.19 -19.01
C ARG A 15 26.12 -25.03 -19.73
N THR A 16 26.79 -23.89 -19.87
CA THR A 16 26.21 -22.66 -20.47
C THR A 16 25.75 -22.90 -21.91
N SER A 17 26.54 -23.59 -22.73
CA SER A 17 26.16 -23.88 -24.12
C SER A 17 24.91 -24.76 -24.21
N ALA A 18 24.76 -25.72 -23.29
CA ALA A 18 23.58 -26.59 -23.24
C ALA A 18 22.33 -25.80 -22.80
N MET A 19 22.44 -24.92 -21.80
CA MET A 19 21.33 -24.05 -21.37
C MET A 19 20.83 -23.17 -22.52
N LEU A 20 21.76 -22.51 -23.24
CA LEU A 20 21.42 -21.64 -24.36
C LEU A 20 20.80 -22.41 -25.53
N ALA A 21 21.24 -23.64 -25.77
CA ALA A 21 20.67 -24.52 -26.80
C ALA A 21 19.26 -25.01 -26.44
N ALA A 22 18.98 -25.28 -25.16
CA ALA A 22 17.67 -25.73 -24.69
C ALA A 22 16.61 -24.60 -24.64
N ARG A 23 17.05 -23.34 -24.49
CA ARG A 23 16.15 -22.19 -24.28
C ARG A 23 15.08 -22.00 -25.37
N PRO A 24 15.37 -22.09 -26.68
CA PRO A 24 14.34 -21.96 -27.71
C PRO A 24 13.22 -23.00 -27.59
N GLY A 25 13.56 -24.25 -27.21
CA GLY A 25 12.60 -25.33 -26.99
C GLY A 25 11.67 -25.04 -25.81
N MET A 26 12.24 -24.57 -24.69
CA MET A 26 11.47 -24.15 -23.51
C MET A 26 10.51 -22.99 -23.83
N LEU A 27 10.94 -21.99 -24.60
CA LEU A 27 10.08 -20.87 -25.01
C LEU A 27 8.94 -21.30 -25.95
N ALA A 28 9.19 -22.27 -26.83
CA ALA A 28 8.14 -22.85 -27.68
C ALA A 28 7.10 -23.59 -26.82
N ALA A 29 7.56 -24.42 -25.88
CA ALA A 29 6.68 -25.11 -24.93
C ALA A 29 5.85 -24.14 -24.07
N PHE A 30 6.44 -23.03 -23.64
CA PHE A 30 5.71 -22.00 -22.90
C PHE A 30 4.59 -21.37 -23.74
N ARG A 31 4.87 -21.01 -25.00
CA ARG A 31 3.85 -20.46 -25.92
C ARG A 31 2.73 -21.45 -26.23
N GLU A 32 3.04 -22.74 -26.29
CA GLU A 32 2.07 -23.80 -26.62
C GLU A 32 1.22 -24.22 -25.41
N GLY A 33 1.81 -24.27 -24.21
CA GLY A 33 1.22 -24.96 -23.06
C GLY A 33 0.99 -24.10 -21.80
N ARG A 34 1.50 -22.86 -21.77
CA ARG A 34 1.35 -21.96 -20.62
C ARG A 34 0.44 -20.79 -20.99
N ARG A 35 -0.80 -20.86 -20.50
CA ARG A 35 -1.78 -19.78 -20.65
C ARG A 35 -1.16 -18.49 -20.15
N GLY A 36 -1.28 -17.42 -20.93
CA GLY A 36 -0.88 -16.09 -20.49
C GLY A 36 0.61 -15.81 -20.47
N PHE A 37 1.46 -16.68 -21.03
CA PHE A 37 2.84 -16.36 -21.32
C PHE A 37 2.93 -15.23 -22.36
N VAL A 38 3.66 -14.16 -22.07
CA VAL A 38 3.84 -12.99 -22.94
C VAL A 38 5.21 -13.03 -23.60
N SER A 39 6.26 -12.96 -22.79
CA SER A 39 7.63 -12.89 -23.25
C SER A 39 8.59 -13.46 -22.20
N ALA A 40 9.82 -13.75 -22.60
CA ALA A 40 10.88 -13.98 -21.63
C ALA A 40 12.25 -13.58 -22.17
N LYS A 41 13.08 -13.02 -21.30
CA LYS A 41 14.41 -12.53 -21.62
C LYS A 41 15.42 -13.09 -20.62
N LEU A 42 16.43 -13.76 -21.17
CA LEU A 42 17.55 -14.29 -20.39
C LEU A 42 18.72 -13.31 -20.45
N VAL A 43 19.23 -12.93 -19.28
CA VAL A 43 20.31 -11.95 -19.11
C VAL A 43 21.46 -12.61 -18.34
N ARG A 44 22.68 -12.48 -18.86
CA ARG A 44 23.88 -12.93 -18.13
C ARG A 44 24.32 -11.84 -17.17
N LEU A 45 24.40 -12.16 -15.88
CA LEU A 45 24.89 -11.22 -14.85
C LEU A 45 26.41 -11.35 -14.67
N ASP A 46 26.92 -12.58 -14.66
CA ASP A 46 28.36 -12.87 -14.60
C ASP A 46 28.70 -14.21 -15.29
N ALA A 47 29.90 -14.75 -15.04
CA ALA A 47 30.37 -16.00 -15.65
C ALA A 47 29.45 -17.20 -15.39
N GLY A 48 28.79 -17.27 -14.23
CA GLY A 48 27.93 -18.37 -13.82
C GLY A 48 26.50 -17.96 -13.43
N THR A 49 26.21 -16.67 -13.26
CA THR A 49 24.90 -16.19 -12.80
C THR A 49 24.06 -15.61 -13.93
N TRP A 50 22.78 -15.96 -13.94
CA TRP A 50 21.80 -15.56 -14.95
C TRP A 50 20.53 -15.04 -14.30
N LEU A 51 19.91 -14.05 -14.93
CA LEU A 51 18.59 -13.54 -14.60
C LEU A 51 17.64 -13.87 -15.76
N ASP A 52 16.57 -14.57 -15.46
CA ASP A 52 15.46 -14.79 -16.37
C ASP A 52 14.29 -13.90 -16.00
N VAL A 53 13.87 -13.08 -16.96
CA VAL A 53 12.76 -12.13 -16.83
C VAL A 53 11.63 -12.69 -17.66
N VAL A 54 10.57 -13.18 -17.03
CA VAL A 54 9.41 -13.80 -17.69
C VAL A 54 8.18 -12.94 -17.47
N GLU A 55 7.46 -12.61 -18.53
CA GLU A 55 6.26 -11.80 -18.49
C GLU A 55 4.99 -12.65 -18.65
N TRP A 56 4.01 -12.39 -17.80
CA TRP A 56 2.69 -13.03 -17.80
C TRP A 56 1.58 -11.98 -17.88
N ILE A 57 0.43 -12.35 -18.45
CA ILE A 57 -0.72 -11.43 -18.58
C ILE A 57 -1.42 -11.14 -17.23
N ASP A 58 -1.38 -12.09 -16.30
CA ASP A 58 -2.05 -12.01 -14.99
C ASP A 58 -1.41 -12.98 -13.96
N ASP A 59 -1.76 -12.78 -12.68
CA ASP A 59 -1.29 -13.60 -11.56
C ASP A 59 -1.69 -15.06 -11.70
N THR A 60 -2.93 -15.30 -12.12
CA THR A 60 -3.47 -16.66 -12.28
C THR A 60 -2.68 -17.45 -13.32
N ALA A 61 -2.26 -16.80 -14.41
CA ALA A 61 -1.46 -17.41 -15.48
C ALA A 61 -0.06 -17.77 -14.97
N TRP A 62 0.53 -16.90 -14.15
CA TRP A 62 1.79 -17.18 -13.49
C TRP A 62 1.68 -18.36 -12.51
N ASP A 63 0.68 -18.37 -11.62
CA ASP A 63 0.45 -19.44 -10.64
C ASP A 63 0.19 -20.79 -11.32
N GLU A 64 -0.66 -20.82 -12.35
CA GLU A 64 -0.92 -22.01 -13.17
C GLU A 64 0.36 -22.56 -13.81
N SER A 65 1.21 -21.67 -14.32
CA SER A 65 2.50 -22.06 -14.90
C SER A 65 3.44 -22.60 -13.83
N LYS A 66 3.57 -21.91 -12.69
CA LYS A 66 4.41 -22.34 -11.59
C LYS A 66 4.01 -23.72 -11.07
N ALA A 67 2.72 -23.98 -10.94
CA ALA A 67 2.18 -25.29 -10.52
C ALA A 67 2.52 -26.43 -11.50
N LYS A 68 2.59 -26.15 -12.81
CA LYS A 68 2.98 -27.13 -13.83
C LYS A 68 4.47 -27.47 -13.82
N GLY A 69 5.34 -26.63 -13.26
CA GLY A 69 6.77 -26.90 -13.14
C GLY A 69 7.45 -27.22 -14.49
N GLY A 70 8.21 -28.31 -14.56
CA GLY A 70 8.86 -28.81 -15.78
C GLY A 70 8.12 -29.98 -16.44
N ASP A 71 6.80 -29.91 -16.56
CA ASP A 71 5.95 -30.97 -17.14
C ASP A 71 6.20 -31.28 -18.62
N ASP A 72 6.68 -30.33 -19.41
CA ASP A 72 7.10 -30.53 -20.80
C ASP A 72 8.60 -30.90 -20.86
N PRO A 73 8.99 -31.95 -21.63
CA PRO A 73 10.40 -32.35 -21.77
C PRO A 73 11.35 -31.22 -22.19
N ARG A 74 10.88 -30.25 -23.00
CA ARG A 74 11.67 -29.10 -23.45
C ARG A 74 11.88 -28.09 -22.31
N ILE A 75 10.91 -27.94 -21.42
CA ILE A 75 11.02 -27.12 -20.20
C ILE A 75 11.97 -27.81 -19.22
N ALA A 76 11.79 -29.12 -19.02
CA ALA A 76 12.65 -29.93 -18.16
C ALA A 76 14.12 -29.94 -18.62
N GLU A 77 14.37 -29.97 -19.94
CA GLU A 77 15.72 -29.87 -20.50
C GLU A 77 16.41 -28.56 -20.10
N PHE A 78 15.72 -27.42 -20.22
CA PHE A 78 16.27 -26.12 -19.81
C PHE A 78 16.49 -26.07 -18.30
N PHE A 79 15.50 -26.42 -17.48
CA PHE A 79 15.64 -26.42 -16.02
C PHE A 79 16.71 -27.40 -15.53
N GLY A 80 16.88 -28.52 -16.22
CA GLY A 80 17.94 -29.48 -15.91
C GLY A 80 19.35 -28.90 -16.02
N THR A 81 19.54 -27.83 -16.80
CA THR A 81 20.84 -27.13 -16.93
C THR A 81 21.18 -26.23 -15.76
N ILE A 82 20.19 -25.85 -14.94
CA ILE A 82 20.35 -24.99 -13.78
C ILE A 82 21.04 -25.77 -12.66
N ASP A 83 22.09 -25.20 -12.08
CA ASP A 83 22.81 -25.82 -10.95
C ASP A 83 22.21 -25.42 -9.60
N ALA A 84 21.86 -24.14 -9.43
CA ALA A 84 21.12 -23.68 -8.25
C ALA A 84 20.25 -22.46 -8.54
N LEU A 85 19.03 -22.45 -7.99
CA LEU A 85 18.19 -21.26 -7.91
C LEU A 85 18.76 -20.32 -6.84
N VAL A 86 19.00 -19.06 -7.20
CA VAL A 86 19.49 -18.02 -6.28
C VAL A 86 18.33 -17.26 -5.68
N SER A 87 17.40 -16.80 -6.52
CA SER A 87 16.18 -16.13 -6.09
C SER A 87 15.10 -16.25 -7.16
N SER A 88 13.84 -16.28 -6.76
CA SER A 88 12.71 -16.03 -7.66
C SER A 88 11.88 -14.93 -7.02
N ARG A 89 11.70 -13.83 -7.74
CA ARG A 89 10.98 -12.66 -7.25
C ARG A 89 9.89 -12.29 -8.23
N ARG A 90 8.80 -11.77 -7.70
CA ARG A 90 7.71 -11.21 -8.47
C ARG A 90 7.90 -9.70 -8.59
N GLY A 91 7.61 -9.16 -9.76
CA GLY A 91 7.50 -7.75 -10.05
C GLY A 91 6.21 -7.47 -10.81
N ALA A 92 5.74 -6.23 -10.73
CA ALA A 92 4.68 -5.71 -11.58
C ALA A 92 5.30 -4.79 -12.64
N ARG A 93 4.67 -4.71 -13.82
CA ARG A 93 4.99 -3.64 -14.77
C ARG A 93 4.27 -2.36 -14.30
N TYR A 94 5.03 -1.30 -14.06
CA TYR A 94 4.48 0.04 -13.82
C TYR A 94 4.32 0.78 -15.16
N ASP A 95 3.47 1.80 -15.18
CA ASP A 95 3.15 2.63 -16.36
C ASP A 95 2.38 1.88 -17.45
N ASP A 96 1.30 1.21 -17.05
CA ASP A 96 0.36 0.58 -17.98
C ASP A 96 -0.13 1.59 -19.04
N PRO A 97 -0.36 1.15 -20.30
CA PRO A 97 -0.97 2.00 -21.33
C PRO A 97 -2.32 2.53 -20.85
N PRO A 98 -2.83 3.65 -21.42
CA PRO A 98 -4.07 4.27 -20.97
C PRO A 98 -5.23 3.27 -20.90
N GLY A 99 -5.79 3.11 -19.72
CA GLY A 99 -6.95 2.28 -19.40
C GLY A 99 -7.76 2.92 -18.27
N PRO A 100 -8.91 2.33 -17.87
CA PRO A 100 -9.74 2.88 -16.78
C PRO A 100 -8.99 2.93 -15.44
N VAL A 101 -7.99 2.06 -15.28
CA VAL A 101 -7.05 2.07 -14.16
C VAL A 101 -5.62 2.03 -14.73
N ARG A 102 -4.75 2.89 -14.23
CA ARG A 102 -3.32 2.93 -14.58
C ARG A 102 -2.48 2.76 -13.33
N THR A 103 -1.58 1.80 -13.33
CA THR A 103 -0.56 1.70 -12.27
C THR A 103 0.60 2.66 -12.59
N VAL A 104 0.93 3.55 -11.67
CA VAL A 104 1.96 4.59 -11.84
C VAL A 104 2.95 4.52 -10.67
N ALA A 105 4.25 4.53 -10.98
CA ALA A 105 5.28 4.69 -9.97
C ALA A 105 5.46 6.18 -9.66
N TYR A 106 5.45 6.54 -8.37
CA TYR A 106 5.73 7.91 -7.91
C TYR A 106 7.15 8.06 -7.32
N GLY A 107 7.92 6.97 -7.27
CA GLY A 107 9.30 6.96 -6.81
C GLY A 107 10.04 5.68 -7.21
N PRO A 108 11.35 5.58 -6.92
CA PRO A 108 12.19 4.46 -7.34
C PRO A 108 11.96 3.14 -6.57
N HIS A 109 11.34 3.18 -5.39
CA HIS A 109 11.08 1.98 -4.58
C HIS A 109 9.88 1.19 -5.10
N PRO A 110 9.86 -0.16 -5.07
CA PRO A 110 8.72 -0.95 -5.53
C PRO A 110 7.39 -0.66 -4.84
N ALA A 111 7.43 -0.21 -3.58
CA ALA A 111 6.27 0.24 -2.82
C ALA A 111 5.86 1.69 -3.11
N GLN A 112 6.65 2.46 -3.86
CA GLN A 112 6.31 3.82 -4.29
C GLN A 112 5.46 3.79 -5.57
N VAL A 113 4.30 3.16 -5.47
CA VAL A 113 3.36 2.93 -6.58
C VAL A 113 1.93 3.29 -6.15
N GLY A 114 1.12 3.75 -7.10
CA GLY A 114 -0.33 3.78 -6.93
C GLY A 114 -1.09 3.36 -8.18
N GLU A 115 -2.38 3.15 -8.02
CA GLU A 115 -3.35 2.92 -9.10
C GLU A 115 -4.22 4.15 -9.26
N LEU A 116 -4.13 4.78 -10.44
CA LEU A 116 -4.98 5.88 -10.84
C LEU A 116 -6.21 5.35 -11.56
N TYR A 117 -7.36 5.42 -10.88
CA TYR A 117 -8.68 5.16 -11.44
C TYR A 117 -9.20 6.47 -12.02
N ARG A 118 -9.49 6.48 -13.32
CA ARG A 118 -9.92 7.70 -14.01
C ARG A 118 -11.34 7.50 -14.58
N PRO A 119 -12.30 8.38 -14.24
CA PRO A 119 -13.61 8.36 -14.88
C PRO A 119 -13.51 8.57 -16.39
N ALA A 120 -14.49 8.08 -17.14
CA ALA A 120 -14.56 8.35 -18.57
C ALA A 120 -14.80 9.85 -18.84
N GLY A 121 -14.05 10.42 -19.78
CA GLY A 121 -14.17 11.81 -20.21
C GLY A 121 -12.90 12.64 -20.06
N GLU A 122 -13.04 13.94 -20.31
CA GLU A 122 -11.92 14.89 -20.37
C GLU A 122 -11.55 15.52 -19.00
N GLY A 123 -12.40 15.38 -17.97
CA GLY A 123 -12.21 16.04 -16.68
C GLY A 123 -12.58 17.54 -16.68
N PRO A 124 -12.07 18.35 -15.74
CA PRO A 124 -11.21 17.94 -14.63
C PRO A 124 -12.00 17.20 -13.53
N PHE A 125 -11.46 16.09 -13.03
CA PHE A 125 -12.10 15.23 -12.04
C PHE A 125 -11.57 15.54 -10.63
N PRO A 126 -12.44 15.80 -9.63
CA PRO A 126 -12.00 15.83 -8.24
C PRO A 126 -11.33 14.50 -7.86
N VAL A 127 -10.27 14.58 -7.06
CA VAL A 127 -9.40 13.45 -6.76
C VAL A 127 -9.57 12.99 -5.32
N VAL A 128 -9.66 11.68 -5.10
CA VAL A 128 -9.57 11.08 -3.77
C VAL A 128 -8.33 10.20 -3.69
N VAL A 129 -7.40 10.55 -2.81
CA VAL A 129 -6.23 9.72 -2.49
C VAL A 129 -6.63 8.71 -1.42
N LEU A 130 -6.34 7.43 -1.63
CA LEU A 130 -6.62 6.37 -0.66
C LEU A 130 -5.33 5.86 -0.01
N LEU A 131 -5.33 5.81 1.33
CA LEU A 131 -4.24 5.29 2.15
C LEU A 131 -4.71 4.04 2.90
N HIS A 132 -4.15 2.88 2.54
CA HIS A 132 -4.54 1.61 3.14
C HIS A 132 -4.01 1.46 4.59
N GLY A 133 -4.66 0.58 5.37
CA GLY A 133 -4.26 0.22 6.73
C GLY A 133 -3.29 -0.96 6.80
N GLY A 134 -3.29 -1.68 7.93
CA GLY A 134 -2.46 -2.88 8.12
C GLY A 134 -1.25 -2.66 9.04
N TYR A 135 -1.41 -1.87 10.11
CA TYR A 135 -0.36 -1.62 11.11
C TYR A 135 0.95 -1.07 10.53
N TRP A 136 0.89 -0.36 9.40
CA TRP A 136 2.07 0.10 8.65
C TRP A 136 3.01 -1.04 8.24
N THR A 137 2.54 -2.30 8.19
CA THR A 137 3.36 -3.48 7.90
C THR A 137 3.26 -3.89 6.44
N ALA A 138 4.35 -4.41 5.89
CA ALA A 138 4.43 -4.89 4.50
C ALA A 138 3.57 -6.14 4.22
N MET A 139 2.80 -6.61 5.19
CA MET A 139 1.86 -7.73 5.04
C MET A 139 0.60 -7.34 4.27
N PHE A 140 0.28 -6.04 4.24
CA PHE A 140 -0.90 -5.50 3.58
C PHE A 140 -0.47 -4.43 2.57
N ASP A 141 -1.28 -4.27 1.53
CA ASP A 141 -1.04 -3.29 0.47
C ASP A 141 -2.34 -2.59 0.06
N ARG A 142 -2.23 -1.64 -0.86
CA ARG A 142 -3.34 -0.83 -1.41
C ARG A 142 -4.58 -1.62 -1.86
N ARG A 143 -4.49 -2.93 -2.13
CA ARG A 143 -5.63 -3.74 -2.59
C ARG A 143 -6.74 -3.85 -1.55
N THR A 144 -6.44 -3.64 -0.26
CA THR A 144 -7.49 -3.58 0.77
C THR A 144 -8.44 -2.41 0.56
N ALA A 145 -8.03 -1.36 -0.16
CA ALA A 145 -8.85 -0.19 -0.47
C ALA A 145 -9.51 -0.24 -1.86
N THR A 146 -9.31 -1.31 -2.66
CA THR A 146 -9.92 -1.44 -3.99
C THR A 146 -11.44 -1.27 -3.99
N PRO A 147 -12.22 -1.86 -3.05
CA PRO A 147 -13.67 -1.65 -3.02
C PRO A 147 -14.08 -0.18 -2.85
N LEU A 148 -13.31 0.60 -2.08
CA LEU A 148 -13.53 2.05 -1.95
C LEU A 148 -13.21 2.77 -3.26
N ALA A 149 -12.13 2.37 -3.93
CA ALA A 149 -11.73 2.97 -5.21
C ALA A 149 -12.81 2.78 -6.29
N ASP A 150 -13.36 1.56 -6.40
CA ASP A 150 -14.43 1.26 -7.35
C ASP A 150 -15.70 2.07 -7.08
N GLU A 151 -16.06 2.23 -5.80
CA GLU A 151 -17.26 2.97 -5.40
C GLU A 151 -17.12 4.48 -5.64
N LEU A 152 -15.96 5.06 -5.30
CA LEU A 152 -15.65 6.47 -5.56
C LEU A 152 -15.57 6.76 -7.06
N LEU A 153 -14.98 5.85 -7.85
CA LEU A 153 -14.96 5.95 -9.30
C LEU A 153 -16.38 5.96 -9.87
N ALA A 154 -17.28 5.10 -9.36
CA ALA A 154 -18.68 5.06 -9.79
C ALA A 154 -19.45 6.36 -9.47
N ARG A 155 -18.97 7.15 -8.50
CA ARG A 155 -19.49 8.50 -8.18
C ARG A 155 -18.88 9.62 -9.02
N GLY A 156 -17.92 9.30 -9.89
CA GLY A 156 -17.27 10.27 -10.79
C GLY A 156 -16.03 10.94 -10.21
N TYR A 157 -15.49 10.44 -9.09
CA TYR A 157 -14.20 10.87 -8.58
C TYR A 157 -13.06 10.14 -9.31
N ALA A 158 -11.97 10.85 -9.59
CA ALA A 158 -10.71 10.16 -9.85
C ALA A 158 -10.15 9.63 -8.52
N VAL A 159 -9.59 8.42 -8.53
CA VAL A 159 -9.05 7.81 -7.32
C VAL A 159 -7.58 7.50 -7.50
N TRP A 160 -6.77 7.95 -6.55
CA TRP A 160 -5.36 7.63 -6.46
C TRP A 160 -5.12 6.69 -5.29
N ASN A 161 -5.16 5.39 -5.55
CA ASN A 161 -5.03 4.34 -4.53
C ASN A 161 -3.56 3.93 -4.38
N VAL A 162 -2.91 4.31 -3.29
CA VAL A 162 -1.44 4.25 -3.21
C VAL A 162 -0.93 3.21 -2.24
N ASP A 163 0.21 2.65 -2.61
CA ASP A 163 1.11 1.90 -1.76
C ASP A 163 2.21 2.83 -1.23
N TYR A 164 2.92 2.44 -0.17
CA TYR A 164 4.02 3.20 0.42
C TYR A 164 4.97 2.26 1.17
N ARG A 165 6.22 2.65 1.41
CA ARG A 165 7.15 1.83 2.23
C ARG A 165 6.61 1.62 3.64
N ARG A 166 6.74 0.40 4.14
CA ARG A 166 6.17 -0.14 5.37
C ARG A 166 7.21 -0.90 6.18
N LEU A 167 6.85 -1.21 7.42
CA LEU A 167 7.63 -2.07 8.28
C LEU A 167 7.77 -3.46 7.64
N GLY A 168 9.01 -3.84 7.35
CA GLY A 168 9.35 -5.04 6.58
C GLY A 168 9.82 -4.79 5.13
N ASP A 169 9.67 -3.57 4.60
CA ASP A 169 10.18 -3.18 3.26
C ASP A 169 10.84 -1.77 3.22
N ASP A 170 11.73 -1.50 4.18
CA ASP A 170 12.46 -0.22 4.32
C ASP A 170 11.58 1.00 4.69
N GLY A 171 10.36 0.75 5.17
CA GLY A 171 9.49 1.75 5.79
C GLY A 171 9.77 1.97 7.28
N GLY A 172 8.90 2.74 7.92
CA GLY A 172 9.14 3.36 9.21
C GLY A 172 9.48 4.84 9.07
N TRP A 173 9.84 5.47 10.18
CA TRP A 173 10.24 6.87 10.20
C TRP A 173 11.66 7.04 9.64
N PRO A 174 11.89 7.98 8.70
CA PRO A 174 10.90 8.88 8.08
C PRO A 174 10.27 8.32 6.78
N SER A 175 10.83 7.26 6.20
CA SER A 175 10.50 6.70 4.88
C SER A 175 8.99 6.58 4.56
N THR A 176 8.18 6.04 5.48
CA THR A 176 6.74 5.88 5.28
C THR A 176 6.03 7.24 5.12
N PHE A 177 6.42 8.22 5.91
CA PHE A 177 5.83 9.56 5.89
C PHE A 177 6.29 10.35 4.66
N GLU A 178 7.55 10.20 4.26
CA GLU A 178 8.09 10.76 3.01
C GLU A 178 7.35 10.20 1.78
N ASP A 179 7.09 8.89 1.77
CA ASP A 179 6.35 8.23 0.68
C ASP A 179 4.93 8.73 0.59
N VAL A 180 4.19 8.81 1.71
CA VAL A 180 2.83 9.34 1.75
C VAL A 180 2.77 10.81 1.30
N ALA A 181 3.71 11.63 1.77
CA ALA A 181 3.81 13.02 1.33
C ALA A 181 4.03 13.12 -0.18
N THR A 182 4.98 12.34 -0.71
CA THR A 182 5.30 12.28 -2.15
C THR A 182 4.11 11.76 -2.96
N ALA A 183 3.44 10.72 -2.49
CA ALA A 183 2.28 10.12 -3.13
C ALA A 183 1.09 11.08 -3.22
N ILE A 184 0.89 11.95 -2.23
CA ILE A 184 -0.13 13.00 -2.28
C ILE A 184 0.31 14.12 -3.22
N ASP A 185 1.57 14.55 -3.12
CA ASP A 185 2.09 15.71 -3.86
C ASP A 185 2.23 15.45 -5.37
N VAL A 186 2.44 14.18 -5.78
CA VAL A 186 2.52 13.80 -7.20
C VAL A 186 1.20 14.05 -7.93
N VAL A 187 0.05 14.12 -7.22
CA VAL A 187 -1.27 14.41 -7.81
C VAL A 187 -1.26 15.71 -8.61
N ALA A 188 -0.42 16.69 -8.22
CA ALA A 188 -0.25 17.95 -8.94
C ALA A 188 0.14 17.77 -10.42
N ASP A 189 0.89 16.70 -10.72
CA ASP A 189 1.49 16.43 -12.03
C ASP A 189 1.07 15.07 -12.62
N LEU A 190 0.20 14.32 -11.93
CA LEU A 190 -0.05 12.90 -12.20
C LEU A 190 -0.82 12.63 -13.51
N ASP A 191 -1.90 13.39 -13.75
CA ASP A 191 -2.69 13.31 -14.98
C ASP A 191 -3.40 14.67 -15.22
N PRO A 192 -3.36 15.21 -16.44
CA PRO A 192 -3.93 16.54 -16.73
C PRO A 192 -5.46 16.59 -16.61
N ALA A 193 -6.16 15.45 -16.54
CA ALA A 193 -7.60 15.40 -16.31
C ALA A 193 -7.97 15.47 -14.81
N LEU A 194 -7.00 15.58 -13.91
CA LEU A 194 -7.27 15.73 -12.48
C LEU A 194 -7.51 17.18 -12.09
N ASP A 195 -8.48 17.40 -11.22
CA ASP A 195 -8.71 18.69 -10.58
C ASP A 195 -7.87 18.78 -9.30
N VAL A 196 -6.66 19.32 -9.44
CA VAL A 196 -5.71 19.46 -8.33
C VAL A 196 -6.16 20.47 -7.26
N ALA A 197 -7.20 21.28 -7.53
CA ALA A 197 -7.79 22.16 -6.53
C ALA A 197 -8.83 21.44 -5.65
N ARG A 198 -9.27 20.24 -6.03
CA ARG A 198 -10.29 19.45 -5.33
C ARG A 198 -9.76 18.05 -5.04
N VAL A 199 -8.75 18.00 -4.16
CA VAL A 199 -8.13 16.76 -3.68
C VAL A 199 -8.58 16.46 -2.27
N ALA A 200 -9.09 15.26 -2.01
CA ALA A 200 -9.33 14.75 -0.67
C ALA A 200 -8.45 13.53 -0.39
N VAL A 201 -8.23 13.24 0.90
CA VAL A 201 -7.51 12.04 1.33
C VAL A 201 -8.40 11.22 2.25
N ILE A 202 -8.54 9.93 1.98
CA ILE A 202 -9.23 8.98 2.85
C ILE A 202 -8.25 7.89 3.25
N GLY A 203 -8.20 7.56 4.53
CA GLY A 203 -7.39 6.46 5.01
C GLY A 203 -8.10 5.61 6.04
N HIS A 204 -7.71 4.34 6.12
CA HIS A 204 -8.21 3.38 7.12
C HIS A 204 -7.12 2.96 8.11
N SER A 205 -7.43 2.89 9.40
CA SER A 205 -6.54 2.37 10.43
C SER A 205 -5.18 3.10 10.45
N ALA A 206 -4.08 2.39 10.24
CA ALA A 206 -2.75 2.99 10.00
C ALA A 206 -2.75 4.05 8.87
N GLY A 207 -3.46 3.79 7.77
CA GLY A 207 -3.68 4.76 6.69
C GLY A 207 -4.57 5.93 7.11
N GLY A 208 -5.51 5.72 8.04
CA GLY A 208 -6.33 6.78 8.64
C GLY A 208 -5.49 7.73 9.50
N GLN A 209 -4.51 7.20 10.22
CA GLN A 209 -3.49 8.01 10.89
C GLN A 209 -2.65 8.79 9.88
N LEU A 210 -2.19 8.18 8.79
CA LEU A 210 -1.41 8.86 7.76
C LEU A 210 -2.23 9.94 7.02
N ALA A 211 -3.52 9.70 6.80
CA ALA A 211 -4.45 10.67 6.21
C ALA A 211 -4.64 11.87 7.15
N ALA A 212 -4.90 11.62 8.44
CA ALA A 212 -4.99 12.67 9.45
C ALA A 212 -3.66 13.44 9.55
N TRP A 213 -2.51 12.77 9.60
CA TRP A 213 -1.19 13.41 9.58
C TRP A 213 -1.01 14.30 8.34
N ALA A 214 -1.45 13.85 7.17
CA ALA A 214 -1.38 14.61 5.93
C ALA A 214 -2.16 15.93 5.98
N ALA A 215 -3.24 15.98 6.76
CA ALA A 215 -3.98 17.21 7.01
C ALA A 215 -3.07 18.29 7.61
N HIS A 216 -2.28 17.94 8.63
CA HIS A 216 -1.42 18.88 9.39
C HIS A 216 -0.16 19.34 8.64
N ARG A 217 0.18 18.71 7.51
CA ARG A 217 1.40 19.04 6.72
C ARG A 217 1.58 20.54 6.41
N PRO A 218 0.54 21.31 6.03
CA PRO A 218 0.70 22.74 5.74
C PRO A 218 1.11 23.59 6.95
N ALA A 219 0.91 23.09 8.18
CA ALA A 219 1.27 23.78 9.41
C ALA A 219 2.64 23.34 9.98
N LEU A 220 3.28 22.34 9.36
CA LEU A 220 4.60 21.88 9.78
C LEU A 220 5.67 22.94 9.55
N ALA A 221 6.69 22.94 10.41
CA ALA A 221 7.85 23.80 10.24
C ALA A 221 8.62 23.42 8.97
N ALA A 222 9.14 24.43 8.25
CA ALA A 222 9.94 24.22 7.05
C ALA A 222 11.09 23.23 7.31
N GLY A 223 11.25 22.26 6.42
CA GLY A 223 12.25 21.18 6.53
C GLY A 223 11.86 20.01 7.43
N ALA A 224 10.71 20.05 8.11
CA ALA A 224 10.16 18.86 8.76
C ALA A 224 9.70 17.83 7.70
N VAL A 225 9.65 16.55 8.10
CA VAL A 225 9.18 15.47 7.21
C VAL A 225 7.76 15.79 6.75
N GLY A 226 7.56 15.86 5.43
CA GLY A 226 6.26 16.17 4.82
C GLY A 226 5.84 17.63 4.82
N ALA A 227 6.67 18.56 5.32
CA ALA A 227 6.40 20.00 5.22
C ALA A 227 6.39 20.50 3.76
N ASP A 228 5.94 21.74 3.57
CA ASP A 228 5.88 22.42 2.27
C ASP A 228 5.14 21.62 1.17
N PRO A 229 3.90 21.14 1.44
CA PRO A 229 3.15 20.30 0.52
C PRO A 229 2.88 21.01 -0.82
N LYS A 230 3.06 20.28 -1.93
CA LYS A 230 2.61 20.75 -3.25
C LYS A 230 1.10 20.70 -3.40
N VAL A 231 0.47 19.72 -2.76
CA VAL A 231 -0.98 19.51 -2.77
C VAL A 231 -1.49 19.60 -1.33
N VAL A 232 -2.38 20.56 -1.07
CA VAL A 232 -3.09 20.68 0.20
C VAL A 232 -4.51 20.12 0.00
N PRO A 233 -4.89 19.02 0.67
CA PRO A 233 -6.22 18.46 0.54
C PRO A 233 -7.30 19.45 1.01
N VAL A 234 -8.44 19.50 0.32
CA VAL A 234 -9.61 20.30 0.77
C VAL A 234 -10.38 19.60 1.88
N ALA A 235 -10.17 18.29 2.05
CA ALA A 235 -10.83 17.46 3.05
C ALA A 235 -10.02 16.20 3.34
N VAL A 236 -10.04 15.74 4.58
CA VAL A 236 -9.43 14.47 5.00
C VAL A 236 -10.45 13.62 5.75
N VAL A 237 -10.49 12.32 5.49
CA VAL A 237 -11.29 11.34 6.22
C VAL A 237 -10.38 10.28 6.82
N SER A 238 -10.45 10.12 8.13
CA SER A 238 -9.79 9.04 8.88
C SER A 238 -10.84 8.05 9.35
N LEU A 239 -10.83 6.84 8.78
CA LEU A 239 -11.67 5.71 9.15
C LEU A 239 -10.92 4.84 10.17
N ALA A 240 -11.43 4.74 11.40
CA ALA A 240 -10.82 3.96 12.48
C ALA A 240 -9.31 4.22 12.71
N GLY A 241 -8.87 5.47 12.56
CA GLY A 241 -7.45 5.84 12.57
C GLY A 241 -6.78 5.76 13.94
N VAL A 242 -5.48 5.40 13.96
CA VAL A 242 -4.64 5.43 15.17
C VAL A 242 -4.15 6.86 15.44
N LEU A 243 -5.06 7.75 15.85
CA LEU A 243 -4.82 9.20 15.85
C LEU A 243 -4.06 9.74 17.07
N ASP A 244 -3.76 8.89 18.06
CA ASP A 244 -2.93 9.22 19.23
C ASP A 244 -1.80 8.18 19.35
N LEU A 245 -0.68 8.45 18.67
CA LEU A 245 0.47 7.54 18.66
C LEU A 245 1.18 7.50 20.02
N VAL A 246 1.07 8.57 20.82
CA VAL A 246 1.67 8.61 22.16
C VAL A 246 0.96 7.62 23.09
N GLU A 247 -0.38 7.65 23.09
CA GLU A 247 -1.15 6.69 23.88
C GLU A 247 -1.06 5.28 23.31
N ALA A 248 -1.03 5.13 21.98
CA ALA A 248 -0.82 3.83 21.33
C ALA A 248 0.53 3.20 21.72
N ASP A 249 1.61 3.98 21.83
CA ASP A 249 2.90 3.49 22.32
C ASP A 249 2.84 3.09 23.81
N ARG A 250 2.26 3.94 24.67
CA ARG A 250 2.12 3.65 26.11
C ARG A 250 1.30 2.39 26.39
N THR A 251 0.28 2.14 25.58
CA THR A 251 -0.60 0.98 25.69
C THR A 251 -0.10 -0.23 24.89
N ARG A 252 1.09 -0.13 24.28
CA ARG A 252 1.72 -1.22 23.51
C ARG A 252 0.82 -1.74 22.38
N PHE A 253 0.20 -0.79 21.68
CA PHE A 253 -0.68 -1.05 20.55
C PHE A 253 0.02 -1.93 19.50
N GLY A 254 -0.71 -2.91 18.98
CA GLY A 254 -0.21 -3.83 17.95
C GLY A 254 0.65 -4.99 18.46
N THR A 255 0.83 -5.15 19.77
CA THR A 255 1.53 -6.33 20.34
C THR A 255 0.91 -7.68 19.96
N VAL A 256 -0.37 -7.70 19.57
CA VAL A 256 -1.04 -8.87 18.99
C VAL A 256 -0.31 -9.42 17.76
N LEU A 257 0.38 -8.58 16.99
CA LEU A 257 1.18 -9.01 15.83
C LEU A 257 2.40 -9.85 16.21
N ALA A 258 2.87 -9.75 17.46
CA ALA A 258 3.97 -10.58 17.95
C ALA A 258 3.51 -12.02 18.27
N ASP A 259 2.20 -12.25 18.40
CA ASP A 259 1.63 -13.58 18.66
C ASP A 259 1.13 -14.22 17.36
N GLY A 260 1.94 -15.12 16.79
CA GLY A 260 1.57 -15.90 15.60
C GLY A 260 0.42 -16.91 15.82
N GLN A 261 -0.12 -17.02 17.03
CA GLN A 261 -1.32 -17.81 17.35
C GLN A 261 -2.55 -16.93 17.64
N ALA A 262 -2.40 -15.60 17.65
CA ALA A 262 -3.51 -14.70 17.90
C ALA A 262 -4.61 -14.89 16.86
N ALA A 263 -5.86 -14.93 17.32
CA ALA A 263 -7.00 -14.98 16.42
C ALA A 263 -7.09 -13.68 15.62
N ARG A 264 -7.09 -13.78 14.29
CA ARG A 264 -7.35 -12.66 13.41
C ARG A 264 -8.82 -12.22 13.55
N PRO A 265 -9.13 -10.91 13.59
CA PRO A 265 -10.51 -10.44 13.55
C PRO A 265 -11.26 -11.03 12.35
N ALA A 266 -12.51 -11.46 12.55
CA ALA A 266 -13.26 -12.20 11.54
C ALA A 266 -13.47 -11.40 10.23
N ALA A 267 -13.60 -10.08 10.33
CA ALA A 267 -13.79 -9.18 9.20
C ALA A 267 -12.48 -8.65 8.57
N ALA A 268 -11.32 -9.02 9.12
CA ALA A 268 -10.05 -8.56 8.56
C ALA A 268 -9.81 -9.14 7.15
N PRO A 269 -9.14 -8.41 6.26
CA PRO A 269 -8.66 -8.98 5.00
C PRO A 269 -7.55 -10.01 5.25
N GLU A 270 -7.38 -10.95 4.33
CA GLU A 270 -6.21 -11.83 4.33
C GLU A 270 -4.94 -11.01 4.03
N PRO A 271 -3.81 -11.30 4.69
CA PRO A 271 -2.53 -10.68 4.34
C PRO A 271 -2.18 -10.91 2.87
N ALA A 272 -1.77 -9.84 2.20
CA ALA A 272 -1.25 -9.88 0.83
C ALA A 272 0.07 -10.65 0.74
N TYR A 273 0.89 -10.55 1.80
CA TYR A 273 2.24 -11.10 1.88
C TYR A 273 2.48 -11.72 3.28
N PRO A 274 1.82 -12.86 3.59
CA PRO A 274 1.93 -13.50 4.90
C PRO A 274 3.37 -13.91 5.27
N GLU A 275 4.26 -14.05 4.29
CA GLU A 275 5.67 -14.35 4.48
C GLU A 275 6.45 -13.28 5.26
N PHE A 276 5.96 -12.03 5.31
CA PHE A 276 6.58 -10.98 6.11
C PHE A 276 6.20 -11.06 7.60
N TRP A 277 5.20 -11.88 7.97
CA TRP A 277 4.74 -11.98 9.35
C TRP A 277 5.85 -12.30 10.35
N PRO A 278 6.75 -13.28 10.14
CA PRO A 278 7.79 -13.57 11.12
C PRO A 278 8.71 -12.38 11.41
N ALA A 279 9.09 -11.63 10.37
CA ALA A 279 9.93 -10.45 10.52
C ALA A 279 9.21 -9.32 11.26
N VAL A 280 7.92 -9.12 10.97
CA VAL A 280 7.07 -8.18 11.70
C VAL A 280 6.92 -8.60 13.16
N ALA A 281 6.59 -9.85 13.43
CA ALA A 281 6.36 -10.37 14.78
C ALA A 281 7.61 -10.25 15.66
N GLU A 282 8.79 -10.54 15.11
CA GLU A 282 10.08 -10.36 15.79
C GLU A 282 10.35 -8.88 16.10
N GLY A 283 10.04 -7.98 15.17
CA GLY A 283 10.27 -6.55 15.33
C GLY A 283 9.27 -5.83 16.25
N VAL A 284 8.02 -6.29 16.31
CA VAL A 284 6.95 -5.62 17.05
C VAL A 284 7.23 -5.58 18.55
N GLY A 285 7.79 -6.63 19.14
CA GLY A 285 8.24 -6.61 20.56
C GLY A 285 7.23 -5.97 21.54
N GLU A 286 7.50 -4.71 21.94
CA GLU A 286 6.69 -3.94 22.89
C GLU A 286 5.58 -3.06 22.26
N GLY A 287 5.32 -3.16 20.96
CA GLY A 287 4.27 -2.43 20.24
C GLY A 287 4.68 -2.10 18.80
N VAL A 288 3.74 -1.84 17.89
CA VAL A 288 4.14 -1.52 16.51
C VAL A 288 4.58 -0.06 16.34
N VAL A 289 4.18 0.82 17.26
CA VAL A 289 4.37 2.27 17.12
C VAL A 289 5.83 2.66 17.34
N ASN A 290 6.51 2.05 18.32
CA ASN A 290 7.94 2.29 18.53
C ASN A 290 8.77 1.77 17.34
N LEU A 291 8.35 0.69 16.69
CA LEU A 291 8.97 0.19 15.46
C LEU A 291 8.75 1.16 14.30
N LEU A 292 7.52 1.67 14.13
CA LEU A 292 7.20 2.71 13.15
C LEU A 292 8.06 3.96 13.35
N LEU A 293 8.15 4.48 14.58
CA LEU A 293 8.82 5.74 14.86
C LEU A 293 10.31 5.57 15.24
N GLY A 294 10.82 4.34 15.27
CA GLY A 294 12.21 4.01 15.56
C GLY A 294 12.64 4.33 17.01
N GLY A 295 11.75 4.13 17.98
CA GLY A 295 11.95 4.35 19.41
C GLY A 295 10.62 4.66 20.12
N HIS A 296 10.58 4.51 21.45
CA HIS A 296 9.42 4.89 22.27
C HIS A 296 9.30 6.42 22.42
N VAL A 297 8.14 6.91 22.85
CA VAL A 297 7.89 8.36 23.04
C VAL A 297 8.89 9.03 23.99
N GLY A 298 9.40 8.30 24.99
CA GLY A 298 10.43 8.82 25.90
C GLY A 298 11.82 8.93 25.27
N GLU A 299 12.07 8.24 24.16
CA GLU A 299 13.37 8.16 23.48
C GLU A 299 13.43 9.07 22.26
N VAL A 300 12.32 9.17 21.52
CA VAL A 300 12.21 9.98 20.29
C VAL A 300 11.00 10.94 20.32
N PRO A 301 10.85 11.78 21.37
CA PRO A 301 9.66 12.61 21.57
C PRO A 301 9.36 13.55 20.39
N ASP A 302 10.39 14.06 19.73
CA ASP A 302 10.24 14.95 18.57
C ASP A 302 9.54 14.25 17.40
N ARG A 303 9.78 12.95 17.19
CA ARG A 303 9.10 12.17 16.14
C ARG A 303 7.62 12.04 16.43
N TYR A 304 7.26 11.73 17.69
CA TYR A 304 5.87 11.64 18.11
C TYR A 304 5.15 12.98 17.98
N ALA A 305 5.80 14.10 18.34
CA ALA A 305 5.23 15.43 18.20
C ALA A 305 4.88 15.80 16.74
N THR A 306 5.60 15.26 15.76
CA THR A 306 5.38 15.52 14.33
C THR A 306 4.68 14.40 13.56
N ALA A 307 4.38 13.28 14.21
CA ALA A 307 3.76 12.10 13.58
C ALA A 307 2.41 11.74 14.20
N SER A 308 2.18 12.06 15.48
CA SER A 308 0.92 11.80 16.19
C SER A 308 -0.08 12.92 15.91
N PRO A 309 -1.18 12.69 15.15
CA PRO A 309 -2.12 13.77 14.81
C PRO A 309 -2.66 14.51 16.03
N SER A 310 -2.88 13.82 17.16
CA SER A 310 -3.35 14.42 18.42
C SER A 310 -2.34 15.33 19.13
N GLU A 311 -1.08 15.35 18.69
CA GLU A 311 0.01 16.18 19.24
C GLU A 311 0.40 17.34 18.30
N MET A 312 -0.07 17.36 17.06
CA MET A 312 0.41 18.26 16.00
C MET A 312 -0.27 19.65 15.97
N GLY A 313 -1.29 19.87 16.79
CA GLY A 313 -2.03 21.14 16.84
C GLY A 313 -3.20 21.20 15.85
N GLY A 314 -3.38 22.33 15.16
CA GLY A 314 -4.48 22.51 14.20
C GLY A 314 -4.19 21.81 12.87
N ALA A 315 -5.17 21.10 12.32
CA ALA A 315 -4.99 20.31 11.10
C ALA A 315 -4.90 21.17 9.83
N GLY A 316 -5.20 22.46 9.86
CA GLY A 316 -5.14 23.34 8.68
C GLY A 316 -6.21 23.08 7.61
N VAL A 317 -6.86 21.92 7.61
CA VAL A 317 -7.95 21.52 6.71
C VAL A 317 -9.01 20.70 7.48
N PRO A 318 -10.27 20.65 7.01
CA PRO A 318 -11.31 19.86 7.66
C PRO A 318 -10.98 18.37 7.70
N VAL A 319 -11.19 17.73 8.87
CA VAL A 319 -10.96 16.29 9.07
C VAL A 319 -12.24 15.63 9.58
N LEU A 320 -12.67 14.53 8.96
CA LEU A 320 -13.68 13.63 9.53
C LEU A 320 -12.98 12.44 10.18
N ALA A 321 -13.08 12.31 11.49
CA ALA A 321 -12.66 11.12 12.22
C ALA A 321 -13.88 10.23 12.46
N LEU A 322 -14.09 9.22 11.62
CA LEU A 322 -15.19 8.27 11.73
C LEU A 322 -14.69 6.95 12.33
N HIS A 323 -15.36 6.42 13.35
CA HIS A 323 -14.91 5.25 14.10
C HIS A 323 -16.10 4.40 14.55
N GLY A 324 -15.98 3.07 14.53
CA GLY A 324 -16.98 2.18 15.13
C GLY A 324 -16.83 2.10 16.66
N ASP A 325 -17.93 1.97 17.39
CA ASP A 325 -17.87 1.80 18.86
C ASP A 325 -17.54 0.36 19.30
N ALA A 326 -17.67 -0.61 18.39
CA ALA A 326 -17.37 -2.02 18.58
C ALA A 326 -16.02 -2.41 17.97
N ASP A 327 -15.18 -1.42 17.66
CA ASP A 327 -13.82 -1.61 17.16
C ASP A 327 -12.93 -2.24 18.24
N ASP A 328 -12.52 -3.50 17.99
CA ASP A 328 -11.66 -4.30 18.87
C ASP A 328 -10.18 -4.27 18.45
N VAL A 329 -9.86 -3.55 17.37
CA VAL A 329 -8.50 -3.41 16.84
C VAL A 329 -7.91 -2.07 17.26
N VAL A 330 -8.59 -0.97 16.94
CA VAL A 330 -8.17 0.39 17.28
C VAL A 330 -9.20 0.99 18.25
N PRO A 331 -8.78 1.43 19.45
CA PRO A 331 -9.72 2.05 20.38
C PRO A 331 -10.33 3.35 19.81
N PRO A 332 -11.66 3.51 19.79
CA PRO A 332 -12.32 4.75 19.33
C PRO A 332 -11.96 5.99 20.19
N ALA A 333 -11.39 5.77 21.37
CA ALA A 333 -10.80 6.82 22.21
C ALA A 333 -9.70 7.62 21.48
N PHE A 334 -8.96 7.04 20.54
CA PHE A 334 -7.96 7.76 19.76
C PHE A 334 -8.61 8.84 18.87
N SER A 335 -9.68 8.50 18.14
CA SER A 335 -10.43 9.47 17.34
C SER A 335 -11.13 10.52 18.19
N ARG A 336 -11.72 10.12 19.34
CA ARG A 336 -12.33 11.05 20.29
C ARG A 336 -11.33 12.08 20.82
N THR A 337 -10.15 11.61 21.22
CA THR A 337 -9.07 12.47 21.75
C THR A 337 -8.59 13.44 20.69
N TYR A 338 -8.35 12.97 19.48
CA TYR A 338 -8.00 13.82 18.34
C TYR A 338 -9.01 14.95 18.11
N ALA A 339 -10.30 14.63 18.00
CA ALA A 339 -11.34 15.63 17.75
C ALA A 339 -11.56 16.61 18.92
N SER A 340 -11.21 16.23 20.15
CA SER A 340 -11.23 17.15 21.30
C SER A 340 -10.08 18.16 21.29
N ARG A 341 -9.00 17.89 20.55
CA ARG A 341 -7.79 18.71 20.50
C ARG A 341 -7.68 19.53 19.21
N VAL A 342 -8.27 19.04 18.12
CA VAL A 342 -8.16 19.63 16.78
C VAL A 342 -9.50 20.24 16.38
N ALA A 343 -9.55 21.57 16.26
CA ALA A 343 -10.79 22.31 16.02
C ALA A 343 -11.41 22.02 14.65
N GLU A 344 -10.59 21.66 13.66
CA GLU A 344 -11.01 21.31 12.30
C GLU A 344 -11.55 19.86 12.20
N ALA A 345 -11.47 19.08 13.27
CA ALA A 345 -11.86 17.68 13.29
C ALA A 345 -13.31 17.48 13.77
N GLU A 346 -14.11 16.79 12.97
CA GLU A 346 -15.44 16.28 13.32
C GLU A 346 -15.30 14.80 13.71
N TYR A 347 -15.81 14.42 14.88
CA TYR A 347 -15.86 13.02 15.29
C TYR A 347 -17.25 12.43 15.04
N VAL A 348 -17.28 11.27 14.38
CA VAL A 348 -18.49 10.46 14.22
C VAL A 348 -18.22 9.06 14.74
N GLU A 349 -18.98 8.66 15.75
CA GLU A 349 -19.01 7.29 16.23
C GLU A 349 -20.16 6.53 15.58
N VAL A 350 -19.89 5.33 15.06
CA VAL A 350 -20.87 4.47 14.38
C VAL A 350 -21.25 3.32 15.31
N PRO A 351 -22.49 3.30 15.85
CA PRO A 351 -22.92 2.26 16.78
C PRO A 351 -22.90 0.86 16.18
N GLY A 352 -22.31 -0.10 16.90
CA GLY A 352 -22.21 -1.50 16.52
C GLY A 352 -21.22 -1.82 15.40
N ALA A 353 -20.61 -0.80 14.78
CA ALA A 353 -19.65 -1.03 13.70
C ALA A 353 -18.30 -1.51 14.24
N ASP A 354 -17.74 -2.52 13.59
CA ASP A 354 -16.37 -3.00 13.85
C ASP A 354 -15.30 -2.18 13.09
N HIS A 355 -14.04 -2.60 13.25
CA HIS A 355 -12.87 -1.95 12.64
C HIS A 355 -12.92 -1.87 11.11
N PHE A 356 -13.59 -2.79 10.44
CA PHE A 356 -13.56 -2.95 8.98
C PHE A 356 -14.86 -2.46 8.32
N GLN A 357 -15.98 -2.51 9.02
CA GLN A 357 -17.27 -2.00 8.51
C GLN A 357 -17.24 -0.50 8.22
N VAL A 358 -16.41 0.28 8.91
CA VAL A 358 -16.25 1.72 8.61
C VAL A 358 -15.65 2.00 7.23
N MET A 359 -14.99 1.03 6.60
CA MET A 359 -14.41 1.11 5.25
C MET A 359 -15.14 0.23 4.23
N ASP A 360 -16.26 -0.39 4.60
CA ASP A 360 -17.11 -1.14 3.69
C ASP A 360 -18.06 -0.18 2.95
N PRO A 361 -17.95 -0.03 1.61
CA PRO A 361 -18.83 0.87 0.86
C PRO A 361 -20.33 0.52 0.95
N THR A 362 -20.65 -0.71 1.34
CA THR A 362 -22.04 -1.19 1.49
C THR A 362 -22.63 -0.93 2.87
N HIS A 363 -21.79 -0.58 3.85
CA HIS A 363 -22.20 -0.26 5.21
C HIS A 363 -22.71 1.19 5.32
N GLU A 364 -23.62 1.45 6.27
CA GLU A 364 -24.26 2.78 6.42
C GLU A 364 -23.26 3.89 6.80
N SER A 365 -22.17 3.54 7.48
CA SER A 365 -21.04 4.42 7.80
C SER A 365 -20.49 5.10 6.55
N TRP A 366 -20.43 4.39 5.42
CA TRP A 366 -19.89 4.93 4.19
C TRP A 366 -20.76 6.05 3.61
N GLN A 367 -22.08 5.96 3.73
CA GLN A 367 -22.96 7.06 3.28
C GLN A 367 -22.67 8.35 4.07
N ARG A 368 -22.38 8.24 5.37
CA ARG A 368 -21.98 9.39 6.19
C ARG A 368 -20.68 10.02 5.72
N VAL A 369 -19.70 9.21 5.29
CA VAL A 369 -18.46 9.69 4.67
C VAL A 369 -18.77 10.48 3.41
N ILE A 370 -19.58 9.93 2.52
CA ILE A 370 -19.92 10.57 1.23
C ILE A 370 -20.69 11.87 1.44
N GLU A 371 -21.68 11.90 2.33
CA GLU A 371 -22.45 13.11 2.65
C GLU A 371 -21.56 14.24 3.19
N TRP A 372 -20.55 13.88 3.99
CA TRP A 372 -19.60 14.85 4.50
C TRP A 372 -18.59 15.29 3.43
N LEU A 373 -18.12 14.37 2.60
CA LEU A 373 -17.07 14.62 1.62
C LEU A 373 -17.57 15.38 0.39
N THR A 374 -18.74 15.00 -0.13
CA THR A 374 -19.27 15.50 -1.41
C THR A 374 -19.32 17.03 -1.47
N PRO A 375 -19.88 17.77 -0.50
CA PRO A 375 -19.92 19.23 -0.53
C PRO A 375 -18.55 19.92 -0.55
N ARG A 376 -17.47 19.22 -0.18
CA ARG A 376 -16.10 19.74 -0.15
C ARG A 376 -15.35 19.49 -1.45
N LEU A 377 -15.84 18.59 -2.30
CA LEU A 377 -15.28 18.25 -3.61
C LEU A 377 -16.09 18.81 -4.79
N HIS A 378 -17.14 19.60 -4.53
CA HIS A 378 -18.03 20.18 -5.55
C HIS A 378 -17.76 21.65 -5.86
#